data_AF-U2KWL9-F1
#
_entry.id   AF-U2KWL9-F1
#
_cell.length_a   1.000
_cell.length_b   1.000
_cell.length_c   1.000
_cell.angle_alpha   90.00
_cell.angle_beta   90.00
_cell.angle_gamma   90.00
#
_symmetry.space_group_name_H-M   'P 1'
#
loop_
_entity.id
_entity.type
_entity.pdbx_description
1 polymer ?
#
loop_
_entity_poly.entity_id
_entity_poly.type
_entity_poly.pdbx_seq_one_letter_code
_entity_poly.pdbx_strand_id
1 'polypeptide(L)' 'MEKFVPFEKLSKKKQKALNDQKRGDWGNVNPATQVLPDKKKYSRKQKHKGSELDD' A
#
# COMPACT_ATOMS: atom_id res chain seq x y z
N MET A 1 -35.43 -1.73 11.03
CA MET A 1 -34.25 -1.89 10.15
C MET A 1 -33.78 -0.50 9.76
N GLU A 2 -32.51 -0.18 10.00
CA GLU A 2 -31.95 1.03 9.43
C GLU A 2 -31.95 0.91 7.90
N LYS A 3 -32.42 1.96 7.23
CA LYS A 3 -32.44 1.98 5.77
C LYS A 3 -31.00 2.07 5.28
N PHE A 4 -30.58 1.14 4.44
CA PHE A 4 -29.27 1.19 3.81
C PHE A 4 -29.18 2.43 2.92
N VAL A 5 -28.19 3.29 3.19
CA VAL A 5 -27.87 4.45 2.36
C VAL A 5 -26.52 4.19 1.67
N PRO A 6 -26.47 4.19 0.33
CA PRO A 6 -25.22 4.07 -0.40
C PRO A 6 -24.22 5.18 -0.02
N PHE A 7 -22.93 4.85 0.00
CA PHE A 7 -21.87 5.77 0.42
C PHE A 7 -21.89 7.12 -0.33
N GLU A 8 -22.13 7.10 -1.64
CA GLU A 8 -22.19 8.28 -2.50
C GLU A 8 -23.29 9.26 -2.10
N LYS A 9 -24.37 8.75 -1.50
CA LYS A 9 -25.53 9.54 -1.06
C LYS A 9 -25.39 10.06 0.37
N LEU A 10 -24.30 9.72 1.06
CA LEU A 10 -24.02 10.26 2.39
C LEU A 10 -23.57 11.72 2.29
N SER A 11 -23.79 12.50 3.35
CA SER A 11 -23.22 13.85 3.43
C SER A 11 -21.68 13.77 3.45
N LYS A 12 -21.02 14.82 2.93
CA LYS A 12 -19.55 14.91 2.90
C LYS A 12 -18.91 14.63 4.27
N LYS A 13 -19.54 15.08 5.36
CA LYS A 13 -19.08 14.86 6.73
C LYS A 13 -19.10 13.38 7.13
N LYS A 14 -20.18 12.65 6.78
CA LYS A 14 -20.30 11.20 7.05
C LYS A 14 -19.35 10.38 6.18
N GLN A 15 -19.19 10.75 4.91
CA GLN A 15 -18.21 10.11 4.04
C GLN A 15 -16.78 10.25 4.59
N LYS A 16 -16.43 11.45 5.06
CA LYS A 16 -15.12 11.70 5.70
C LYS A 16 -14.92 10.82 6.93
N ALA A 17 -15.88 10.77 7.85
CA ALA A 17 -15.78 9.93 9.05
C ALA A 17 -15.60 8.44 8.71
N LEU A 18 -16.34 7.91 7.73
CA LEU A 18 -16.17 6.53 7.26
C LEU A 18 -14.81 6.30 6.61
N ASN A 19 -14.32 7.25 5.82
CA ASN A 19 -13.01 7.15 5.19
C ASN A 19 -11.88 7.24 6.21
N ASP A 20 -11.99 8.12 7.21
CA ASP A 20 -11.02 8.21 8.31
C ASP A 20 -10.99 6.92 9.13
N GLN A 21 -12.17 6.30 9.37
CA GLN A 21 -12.25 4.98 10.01
C GLN A 21 -11.60 3.86 9.17
N LYS A 22 -11.70 3.94 7.84
CA LYS A 22 -11.06 2.98 6.91
C LYS A 22 -9.56 3.26 6.73
N ARG A 23 -9.15 4.53 6.76
CA ARG A 23 -7.77 4.99 6.65
C ARG A 23 -7.15 5.03 8.04
N GLY A 24 -6.91 3.84 8.61
CA GLY A 24 -6.20 3.70 9.88
C GLY A 24 -4.69 3.78 9.67
N ASP A 25 -4.09 2.61 9.47
CA ASP A 25 -2.66 2.41 9.29
C ASP A 25 -2.37 1.94 7.85
N TRP A 26 -1.14 2.10 7.38
CA TRP A 26 -0.68 1.51 6.12
C TRP A 26 -0.63 -0.03 6.15
N GLY A 27 -0.99 -0.63 7.29
CA GLY A 27 -1.03 -2.07 7.51
C GLY A 27 0.40 -2.61 7.53
N ASN A 28 0.67 -3.61 6.68
CA ASN A 28 2.02 -4.18 6.54
C ASN A 28 2.97 -3.33 5.68
N VAL A 29 2.49 -2.22 5.12
CA VAL A 29 3.34 -1.36 4.28
C VAL A 29 3.91 -0.25 5.15
N ASN A 30 5.17 -0.35 5.56
CA ASN A 30 5.84 0.79 6.18
C ASN A 30 6.47 1.68 5.08
N PRO A 31 5.89 2.87 4.79
CA PRO A 31 6.38 3.74 3.72
C PRO A 31 7.79 4.27 3.98
N ALA A 32 8.22 4.36 5.25
CA ALA A 32 9.56 4.83 5.61
C ALA A 32 10.65 3.80 5.25
N THR A 33 10.31 2.51 5.16
CA THR A 33 11.25 1.43 4.81
C THR A 33 11.33 1.13 3.31
N GLN A 34 10.61 1.86 2.44
CA GLN A 34 10.78 1.70 0.99
C GLN A 34 12.13 2.31 0.56
N VAL A 35 13.20 1.53 0.69
CA VAL A 35 14.54 1.92 0.24
C VAL A 35 14.58 1.82 -1.28
N LEU A 36 14.44 2.97 -1.95
CA LEU A 36 14.69 3.06 -3.38
C LEU A 36 16.20 2.92 -3.63
N PRO A 37 16.64 2.04 -4.55
CA PRO A 37 18.05 1.97 -4.92
C PRO A 37 18.48 3.29 -5.59
N ASP A 38 19.74 3.66 -5.37
CA ASP A 38 20.34 4.84 -6.00
C ASP A 38 20.23 4.75 -7.54
N LYS A 39 19.60 5.75 -8.15
CA LYS A 39 19.34 5.83 -9.60
C LYS A 39 20.60 6.13 -10.41
N LYS A 40 21.65 6.67 -9.79
CA LYS A 40 22.92 6.98 -10.48
C LYS A 40 23.88 5.80 -10.47
N LYS A 41 23.72 4.89 -9.51
CA LYS A 41 24.56 3.70 -9.41
C LYS A 41 24.17 2.70 -10.49
N TYR A 42 25.15 2.30 -11.31
CA TYR A 42 24.94 1.25 -12.28
C TYR A 42 24.64 -0.08 -11.56
N SER A 43 23.45 -0.64 -11.83
CA SER A 43 23.03 -1.95 -11.34
C SER A 43 22.67 -2.84 -12.52
N ARG A 44 23.25 -4.05 -12.57
CA ARG A 44 22.89 -5.05 -13.57
C ARG A 44 21.75 -5.90 -13.03
N LYS A 45 20.69 -6.07 -13.82
CA LYS A 45 19.65 -7.06 -13.50
C LYS A 45 20.27 -8.45 -13.64
N GLN A 46 20.25 -9.24 -12.56
CA GLN A 46 20.66 -10.64 -12.63
C GLN A 46 19.76 -11.38 -13.62
N LYS A 47 20.37 -12.00 -14.64
CA LYS A 47 19.66 -12.63 -15.76
C LYS A 47 19.02 -13.97 -15.37
N HIS A 48 19.58 -14.64 -14.37
CA HIS A 48 19.11 -15.94 -13.86
C HIS A 48 19.00 -15.86 -12.34
N LYS A 49 17.87 -16.29 -11.79
CA LYS A 49 17.62 -16.33 -10.35
C LYS A 49 17.68 -17.79 -9.92
N GLY A 50 18.84 -18.26 -9.48
CA GLY A 50 18.99 -19.60 -8.90
C GLY A 50 20.30 -20.30 -9.27
N SER A 51 21.40 -19.91 -8.66
CA SER A 51 22.65 -20.71 -8.67
C SER A 51 23.35 -20.63 -7.32
N GLU A 52 22.59 -20.80 -6.23
CA GLU A 52 23.14 -20.69 -4.86
C GLU A 52 22.32 -21.54 -3.86
N LEU A 53 21.92 -22.76 -4.28
CA LEU A 53 21.40 -23.81 -3.41
C LEU A 53 21.87 -25.18 -3.94
N ASP A 54 23.18 -25.37 -4.05
CA ASP A 54 23.82 -26.67 -4.27
C ASP A 54 25.26 -26.58 -3.69
N ASP A 55 25.36 -26.62 -2.36
CA ASP A 55 26.54 -27.06 -1.58
C ASP A 55 26.16 -27.26 -0.10
#